data_AF-A0A1H8VTF5-F1
#
_entry.id   AF-A0A1H8VTF5-F1
#
_cell.length_a   1.000
_cell.length_b   1.000
_cell.length_c   1.000
_cell.angle_alpha   90.00
_cell.angle_beta   90.00
_cell.angle_gamma   90.00
#
_symmetry.space_group_name_H-M   'P 1'
#
loop_
_entity.id
_entity.type
_entity.pdbx_description
1 polymer ?
#
loop_
_entity_poly.entity_id
_entity_poly.type
_entity_poly.pdbx_seq_one_letter_code
_entity_poly.pdbx_strand_id
1 'polypeptide(L)'
;MDAFYFFVILGSAAVFLILHFDKQQRRKVNKILHQTSDVEPLLLMQSLGQKLDRLNNALNKTVVPVNIEQQLDKFTSDYKSGRISITTYNKHLSELLRTVEVH
;
A
#
# COMPACT_ATOMS: atom_id res chain seq x y z
N MET A 1 29.00 21.64 42.25
CA MET A 1 29.39 20.32 41.70
C MET A 1 28.16 19.53 41.27
N ASP A 2 27.06 19.58 42.01
CA ASP A 2 25.85 18.79 41.70
C ASP A 2 25.19 19.15 40.35
N ALA A 3 25.07 20.43 40.02
CA ALA A 3 24.47 20.86 38.75
C ALA A 3 25.22 20.34 37.50
N PHE A 4 26.55 20.19 37.59
CA PHE A 4 27.36 19.64 36.50
C PHE A 4 27.05 18.15 36.28
N TYR A 5 26.94 17.37 37.35
CA TYR A 5 26.56 15.94 37.26
C TYR A 5 25.13 15.75 36.75
N PHE A 6 24.17 16.60 37.16
CA PHE A 6 22.82 16.57 36.61
C PHE A 6 22.81 16.81 35.09
N PHE A 7 23.58 17.77 34.61
CA PHE A 7 23.65 18.07 33.18
C PHE A 7 24.27 16.92 32.37
N VAL A 8 25.31 16.27 32.91
CA VAL A 8 25.95 15.10 32.29
C VAL A 8 25.00 13.89 32.25
N ILE A 9 24.30 13.61 33.35
CA ILE A 9 23.34 12.49 33.42
C ILE A 9 22.16 12.76 32.48
N LEU A 10 21.61 13.97 32.49
CA LEU A 10 20.47 14.34 31.64
C LEU A 10 20.84 14.33 30.16
N GLY A 11 22.01 14.85 29.80
CA GLY A 11 22.54 14.80 28.44
C GLY A 11 22.77 13.37 27.95
N SER A 12 23.35 12.52 28.80
CA SER A 12 23.55 11.10 28.48
C SER A 12 22.21 10.37 28.30
N ALA A 13 21.22 10.66 29.13
CA ALA A 13 19.88 10.07 29.01
C ALA A 13 19.17 10.51 27.72
N ALA A 14 19.28 11.79 27.34
CA ALA A 14 18.71 12.32 26.11
C ALA A 14 19.32 11.65 24.86
N VAL A 15 20.65 11.52 24.80
CA VAL A 15 21.34 10.83 23.70
C VAL A 15 20.93 9.35 23.64
N PHE A 16 20.86 8.67 24.78
CA PHE A 16 20.41 7.28 24.86
C PHE A 16 18.98 7.10 24.33
N LEU A 17 18.07 8.00 24.72
CA LEU A 17 16.69 7.99 24.22
C LEU A 17 16.64 8.21 22.71
N ILE A 18 17.37 9.20 22.17
CA ILE A 18 17.40 9.46 20.72
C ILE A 18 17.87 8.22 19.95
N LEU A 19 18.95 7.57 20.38
CA LEU A 19 19.46 6.36 19.74
C LEU A 19 18.47 5.18 19.84
N HIS A 20 17.83 5.02 21.00
CA HIS A 20 16.83 3.97 21.21
C HIS A 20 15.59 4.21 20.33
N PHE A 21 15.13 5.45 20.24
CA PHE A 21 14.02 5.84 19.36
C PHE A 21 14.38 5.68 17.89
N ASP A 22 15.56 6.11 17.43
CA ASP A 22 16.01 5.91 16.04
C ASP A 22 16.06 4.41 15.71
N LYS A 23 16.60 3.58 16.62
CA LYS A 23 16.65 2.12 16.45
C LYS A 23 15.26 1.49 16.40
N GLN A 24 14.31 1.96 17.21
CA GLN A 24 12.93 1.48 17.16
C GLN A 24 12.19 1.94 15.90
N GLN A 25 12.39 3.19 15.47
CA GLN A 25 11.79 3.73 14.25
C GLN A 25 12.31 2.99 13.03
N ARG A 26 13.63 2.77 12.91
CA ARG A 26 14.21 1.96 11.83
C ARG A 26 13.63 0.56 11.77
N ARG A 27 13.36 -0.09 12.91
CA ARG A 27 12.71 -1.41 12.93
C ARG A 27 11.26 -1.36 12.47
N LYS A 28 10.50 -0.31 12.82
CA LYS A 28 9.10 -0.13 12.37
C LYS A 28 9.04 0.19 10.87
N VAL A 29 9.87 1.12 10.41
CA VAL A 29 10.01 1.46 8.99
C VAL A 29 10.46 0.23 8.22
N ASN A 30 11.48 -0.49 8.67
CA ASN A 30 11.96 -1.68 7.97
C ASN A 30 10.96 -2.84 8.03
N LYS A 31 10.10 -2.92 9.04
CA LYS A 31 8.99 -3.90 9.09
C LYS A 31 7.89 -3.54 8.09
N ILE A 32 7.52 -2.26 8.01
CA ILE A 32 6.59 -1.76 6.98
C ILE A 32 7.20 -1.97 5.58
N LEU A 33 8.48 -1.65 5.43
CA LEU A 33 9.27 -1.80 4.19
C LEU A 33 9.54 -3.27 3.85
N HIS A 34 9.58 -4.19 4.81
CA HIS A 34 9.64 -5.62 4.54
C HIS A 34 8.26 -6.22 4.25
N GLN A 35 7.20 -5.71 4.87
CA GLN A 35 5.81 -6.00 4.45
C GLN A 35 5.48 -5.38 3.09
N THR A 36 6.23 -4.35 2.69
CA THR A 36 6.26 -3.74 1.36
C THR A 36 7.62 -3.99 0.71
N SER A 37 8.22 -5.18 0.93
CA SER A 37 9.44 -5.65 0.24
C SER A 37 9.15 -5.97 -1.22
N ASP A 38 8.26 -5.21 -1.82
CA ASP A 38 8.17 -5.04 -3.23
C ASP A 38 8.26 -3.54 -3.40
N VAL A 39 9.27 -3.10 -4.14
CA VAL A 39 9.56 -1.71 -4.50
C VAL A 39 8.48 -1.19 -5.48
N GLU A 40 7.29 -1.75 -5.36
CA GLU A 40 6.18 -1.76 -6.28
C GLU A 40 4.99 -0.93 -5.81
N PRO A 41 4.89 -0.18 -4.69
CA PRO A 41 3.64 0.54 -4.42
C PRO A 41 3.36 1.61 -5.48
N LEU A 42 4.40 2.25 -6.04
CA LEU A 42 4.25 3.24 -7.12
C LEU A 42 4.04 2.59 -8.49
N LEU A 43 4.86 1.60 -8.87
CA LEU A 43 4.73 0.92 -10.16
C LEU A 43 3.48 0.04 -10.22
N LEU A 44 3.12 -0.64 -9.14
CA LEU A 44 1.89 -1.42 -9.04
C LEU A 44 0.67 -0.50 -9.10
N MET A 45 0.70 0.65 -8.42
CA MET A 45 -0.39 1.64 -8.50
C MET A 45 -0.51 2.27 -9.89
N GLN A 46 0.60 2.51 -10.59
CA GLN A 46 0.59 2.91 -12.01
C GLN A 46 0.03 1.79 -12.90
N SER A 47 0.43 0.53 -12.68
CA SER A 47 -0.06 -0.62 -13.42
C SER A 47 -1.56 -0.87 -13.19
N LEU A 48 -2.04 -0.63 -11.97
CA LEU A 48 -3.45 -0.70 -11.60
C LEU A 48 -4.24 0.40 -12.30
N GLY A 49 -3.74 1.63 -12.32
CA GLY A 49 -4.35 2.73 -13.08
C GLY A 49 -4.49 2.36 -14.55
N GLN A 50 -3.40 1.88 -15.18
CA GLN A 50 -3.42 1.45 -16.58
C GLN A 50 -4.38 0.27 -16.83
N LYS A 51 -4.45 -0.71 -15.92
CA LYS A 51 -5.40 -1.84 -16.03
C LYS A 51 -6.83 -1.38 -15.86
N LEU A 52 -7.11 -0.47 -14.94
CA LEU A 52 -8.44 0.11 -14.72
C LEU A 52 -8.88 0.90 -15.96
N ASP A 53 -8.00 1.70 -16.56
CA ASP A 53 -8.28 2.46 -17.77
C ASP A 53 -8.54 1.54 -18.97
N ARG A 54 -7.78 0.44 -19.10
CA ARG A 54 -8.02 -0.58 -20.14
C ARG A 54 -9.36 -1.28 -19.93
N LEU A 55 -9.65 -1.66 -18.70
CA LEU A 55 -10.91 -2.32 -18.35
C LEU A 55 -12.09 -1.38 -18.63
N ASN A 56 -12.04 -0.13 -18.17
CA ASN A 56 -13.09 0.86 -18.41
C ASN A 56 -13.28 1.16 -19.90
N ASN A 57 -12.19 1.22 -20.67
CA ASN A 57 -12.26 1.35 -22.14
C ASN A 57 -12.86 0.12 -22.82
N ALA A 58 -12.56 -1.09 -22.35
CA ALA A 58 -13.12 -2.32 -22.87
C ALA A 58 -14.61 -2.47 -22.51
N LEU A 59 -14.99 -2.08 -21.30
CA LEU A 59 -16.38 -2.04 -20.86
C LEU A 59 -17.22 -1.00 -21.63
N ASN A 60 -16.66 0.17 -21.94
CA ASN A 60 -17.37 1.18 -22.73
C ASN A 60 -17.48 0.80 -24.23
N LYS A 61 -16.57 -0.03 -24.76
CA LYS A 61 -16.56 -0.42 -26.18
C LYS A 61 -17.36 -1.69 -26.47
N THR A 62 -17.51 -2.56 -25.49
CA THR A 62 -18.14 -3.87 -25.65
C THR A 62 -19.43 -3.91 -24.81
N VAL A 63 -20.49 -4.58 -25.26
CA VAL A 63 -21.67 -4.84 -24.41
C VAL A 63 -21.29 -5.91 -23.39
N VAL A 64 -20.51 -5.51 -22.39
CA VAL A 64 -20.03 -6.40 -21.33
C VAL A 64 -21.20 -6.66 -20.37
N PRO A 65 -21.37 -7.90 -19.86
CA PRO A 65 -22.43 -8.18 -18.90
C PRO A 65 -22.31 -7.28 -17.67
N VAL A 66 -23.42 -6.63 -17.28
CA VAL A 66 -23.60 -5.74 -16.11
C VAL A 66 -22.97 -6.29 -14.81
N ASN A 67 -22.83 -7.61 -14.71
CA ASN A 67 -22.17 -8.30 -13.60
C ASN A 67 -20.69 -7.92 -13.44
N ILE A 68 -19.95 -7.68 -14.53
CA ILE A 68 -18.51 -7.34 -14.50
C ILE A 68 -18.29 -5.90 -13.98
N GLU A 69 -19.16 -4.95 -14.36
CA GLU A 69 -19.16 -3.59 -13.81
C GLU A 69 -19.40 -3.60 -12.30
N GLN A 70 -20.44 -4.32 -11.87
CA GLN A 70 -20.79 -4.41 -10.45
C GLN A 70 -19.69 -5.07 -9.62
N GLN A 71 -18.99 -6.08 -10.17
CA GLN A 71 -17.85 -6.69 -9.50
C GLN A 71 -16.67 -5.72 -9.36
N LEU A 72 -16.36 -4.94 -10.41
CA LEU A 72 -15.30 -3.95 -10.37
C LEU A 72 -15.57 -2.85 -9.33
N ASP A 73 -16.80 -2.35 -9.29
CA ASP A 73 -17.22 -1.33 -8.32
C ASP A 73 -17.15 -1.86 -6.90
N LYS A 74 -17.57 -3.11 -6.68
CA LYS A 74 -17.48 -3.77 -5.38
C LYS A 74 -16.03 -3.89 -4.92
N PHE A 75 -15.13 -4.39 -5.76
CA PHE A 75 -13.71 -4.51 -5.39
C PHE A 75 -13.07 -3.14 -5.15
N THR A 76 -13.45 -2.13 -5.92
CA THR A 76 -12.95 -0.76 -5.75
C THR A 76 -13.44 -0.14 -4.44
N SER A 77 -14.68 -0.40 -4.05
CA SER A 77 -15.25 0.01 -2.76
C SER A 77 -14.60 -0.72 -1.57
N ASP A 78 -14.39 -2.03 -1.69
CA ASP A 78 -13.71 -2.84 -0.67
C ASP A 78 -12.25 -2.40 -0.47
N TYR A 79 -11.56 -2.01 -1.55
CA TYR A 79 -10.23 -1.44 -1.46
C TYR A 79 -10.23 -0.05 -0.82
N LYS A 80 -11.13 0.86 -1.26
CA LYS A 80 -11.25 2.22 -0.69
C LYS A 80 -11.60 2.21 0.80
N SER A 81 -12.36 1.22 1.25
CA SER A 81 -12.72 1.02 2.66
C SER A 81 -11.65 0.29 3.48
N GLY A 82 -10.52 -0.12 2.86
CA GLY A 82 -9.42 -0.80 3.51
C GLY A 82 -9.71 -2.26 3.90
N ARG A 83 -10.79 -2.86 3.38
CA ARG A 83 -11.16 -4.26 3.65
C ARG A 83 -10.25 -5.26 2.94
N ILE A 84 -9.70 -4.88 1.80
CA ILE A 84 -8.77 -5.69 1.00
C ILE A 84 -7.46 -4.95 0.79
N SER A 85 -6.35 -5.70 0.78
CA SER A 85 -5.03 -5.16 0.45
C SER A 85 -4.92 -4.84 -1.05
N ILE A 86 -4.00 -3.94 -1.38
CA ILE A 86 -3.68 -3.56 -2.77
C ILE A 86 -3.28 -4.77 -3.64
N THR A 87 -2.63 -5.78 -3.06
CA THR A 87 -2.23 -7.02 -3.72
C THR A 87 -3.45 -7.88 -4.11
N THR A 88 -4.42 -8.00 -3.20
CA THR A 88 -5.67 -8.72 -3.43
C THR A 88 -6.52 -8.00 -4.48
N TYR A 89 -6.58 -6.66 -4.42
CA TYR A 89 -7.23 -5.85 -5.44
C TYR A 89 -6.60 -6.03 -6.83
N ASN A 90 -5.27 -6.02 -6.95
CA ASN A 90 -4.58 -6.27 -8.22
C ASN A 90 -4.84 -7.67 -8.80
N LYS A 91 -4.92 -8.68 -7.93
CA LYS A 91 -5.26 -10.05 -8.35
C LYS A 91 -6.68 -10.09 -8.94
N HIS A 92 -7.67 -9.49 -8.27
CA HIS A 92 -9.05 -9.41 -8.77
C HIS A 92 -9.15 -8.62 -10.08
N LEU A 93 -8.44 -7.50 -10.19
CA LEU A 93 -8.41 -6.70 -11.43
C LEU A 93 -7.80 -7.48 -12.60
N SER A 94 -6.75 -8.26 -12.35
CA SER A 94 -6.09 -9.08 -13.37
C SER A 94 -7.00 -10.22 -13.85
N GLU A 95 -7.79 -10.79 -12.95
CA GLU A 95 -8.77 -11.84 -13.27
C GLU A 95 -9.97 -11.30 -14.06
N LEU A 96 -10.47 -10.11 -13.69
CA LEU A 96 -11.48 -9.38 -14.45
C LEU A 96 -10.99 -9.02 -15.86
N LEU A 97 -9.76 -8.51 -15.98
CA LEU A 97 -9.17 -8.16 -17.28
C LEU A 97 -9.07 -9.39 -18.19
N ARG A 98 -8.63 -10.54 -17.66
CA ARG A 98 -8.57 -11.80 -18.40
C ARG A 98 -9.95 -12.24 -18.90
N THR A 99 -11.00 -11.98 -18.13
CA THR A 99 -12.38 -12.35 -18.51
C THR A 99 -12.90 -11.47 -19.64
N VAL A 100 -12.55 -10.18 -19.63
CA VAL A 100 -12.93 -9.20 -20.66
C VAL A 100 -12.09 -9.33 -21.93
N GLU A 101 -10.83 -9.77 -21.85
CA GLU A 101 -9.93 -9.93 -23.00
C GLU A 101 -10.13 -11.26 -23.75
N VAL A 102 -10.75 -12.26 -23.12
CA VAL A 102 -11.10 -13.56 -23.73
C VAL A 102 -12.46 -13.53 -24.45
N HIS A 103 -13.26 -12.47 -24.27
CA HIS A 103 -14.51 -12.21 -25.00
C HIS A 103 -14.31 -11.13 -26.06
#